data_AF-A0A2K8SL18-F1
#
_entry.id   AF-A0A2K8SL18-F1
#
_cell.length_a   1.000
_cell.length_b   1.000
_cell.length_c   1.000
_cell.angle_alpha   90.00
_cell.angle_beta   90.00
_cell.angle_gamma   90.00
#
_symmetry.space_group_name_H-M   'P 1'
#
loop_
_entity.id
_entity.type
_entity.pdbx_description
1 polymer ?
#
loop_
_entity_poly.entity_id
_entity_poly.type
_entity_poly.pdbx_seq_one_letter_code
_entity_poly.pdbx_strand_id
1 'polypeptide(L)'
;MRSLLACLQEVAQSRNKTMSQVAINWCICKGTIPIPGAKSVEQAKENIGALGWQLNTNEIAELDRAAANADKKMVQNIFQTK
;
A
#
# COMPACT_ATOMS: atom_id res chain seq x y z
N MET A 1 -16.10 -10.46 4.72
CA MET A 1 -14.65 -10.34 4.40
C MET A 1 -14.23 -8.89 4.65
N ARG A 2 -13.07 -8.63 5.27
CA ARG A 2 -12.60 -7.27 5.55
C ARG A 2 -12.21 -6.55 4.25
N SER A 3 -12.55 -5.27 4.11
CA SER A 3 -12.13 -4.47 2.95
C SER A 3 -10.62 -4.19 2.96
N LEU A 4 -10.04 -3.90 1.79
CA LEU A 4 -8.62 -3.52 1.71
C LEU A 4 -8.28 -2.29 2.57
N LEU A 5 -9.18 -1.30 2.61
CA LEU A 5 -8.96 -0.10 3.43
C LEU A 5 -8.96 -0.41 4.93
N ALA A 6 -9.88 -1.26 5.39
CA ALA A 6 -9.88 -1.70 6.79
C ALA A 6 -8.63 -2.52 7.12
N CYS A 7 -8.17 -3.36 6.20
CA CYS A 7 -6.91 -4.11 6.34
C CYS A 7 -5.70 -3.20 6.49
N LEU A 8 -5.58 -2.19 5.63
CA LEU A 8 -4.51 -1.19 5.72
C LEU A 8 -4.56 -0.41 7.04
N GLN A 9 -5.76 -0.04 7.49
CA GLN A 9 -5.95 0.72 8.74
C GLN A 9 -5.48 -0.07 9.96
N GLU A 10 -5.80 -1.36 10.07
CA GLU A 10 -5.40 -2.20 11.19
C GLU A 10 -3.89 -2.46 11.21
N VAL A 11 -3.28 -2.76 10.06
CA VAL A 11 -1.83 -2.91 9.94
C VAL A 11 -1.14 -1.59 10.32
N ALA A 12 -1.64 -0.46 9.82
CA ALA A 12 -1.11 0.87 10.13
C ALA A 12 -1.14 1.17 11.63
N GLN A 13 -2.25 0.87 12.31
CA GLN A 13 -2.38 1.01 13.76
C GLN A 13 -1.38 0.12 14.50
N SER A 14 -1.28 -1.16 14.12
CA SER A 14 -0.36 -2.12 14.77
C SER A 14 1.12 -1.72 14.63
N ARG A 15 1.49 -1.08 13.52
CA ARG A 15 2.85 -0.64 13.22
C ARG A 15 3.16 0.79 13.66
N ASN A 16 2.17 1.52 14.19
CA ASN A 16 2.25 2.96 14.43
C ASN A 16 2.73 3.73 13.18
N LYS A 17 2.06 3.48 12.05
CA LYS A 17 2.33 4.05 10.73
C LYS A 17 1.05 4.64 10.15
N THR A 18 1.17 5.41 9.08
CA THR A 18 0.01 5.84 8.29
C THR A 18 -0.40 4.76 7.28
N MET A 19 -1.65 4.78 6.82
CA MET A 19 -2.10 3.88 5.76
C MET A 19 -1.29 4.06 4.46
N SER A 20 -0.89 5.30 4.14
CA SER A 20 -0.03 5.61 2.99
C SER A 20 1.33 4.92 3.10
N GLN A 21 1.94 4.95 4.29
CA GLN A 21 3.21 4.28 4.56
C GLN A 21 3.10 2.76 4.42
N VAL A 22 2.04 2.15 4.95
CA VAL A 22 1.80 0.70 4.82
C VAL A 22 1.62 0.31 3.34
N ALA A 23 0.82 1.07 2.59
CA ALA A 23 0.57 0.77 1.18
C ALA A 23 1.86 0.87 0.33
N ILE A 24 2.69 1.90 0.56
CA ILE A 24 3.98 2.05 -0.13
C ILE A 24 4.95 0.94 0.29
N ASN A 25 5.03 0.62 1.59
CA ASN A 25 5.89 -0.45 2.10
C ASN A 25 5.49 -1.82 1.53
N TRP A 26 4.19 -2.07 1.39
CA TRP A 26 3.66 -3.28 0.75
C TRP A 26 4.12 -3.41 -0.70
N CYS A 27 4.10 -2.33 -1.49
CA CYS A 27 4.68 -2.32 -2.84
C CYS A 27 6.20 -2.64 -2.82
N ILE A 28 6.96 -2.04 -1.89
CA ILE A 28 8.40 -2.28 -1.73
C ILE A 28 8.68 -3.75 -1.39
N CYS A 29 7.96 -4.32 -0.42
CA CYS A 29 8.08 -5.72 0.00
C CYS A 29 7.76 -6.73 -1.13
N LYS A 30 7.02 -6.29 -2.16
CA LYS A 30 6.74 -7.09 -3.36
C LYS A 30 7.77 -6.90 -4.48
N GLY A 31 8.91 -6.27 -4.19
CA GLY A 31 10.02 -6.11 -5.12
C GLY A 31 9.84 -4.97 -6.12
N THR A 32 8.92 -4.03 -5.87
CA THR A 32 8.69 -2.87 -6.75
C THR A 32 9.41 -1.63 -6.23
N ILE A 33 9.70 -0.68 -7.13
CA ILE A 33 10.17 0.67 -6.79
C ILE A 33 8.97 1.62 -6.97
N PRO A 34 8.20 1.92 -5.91
CA PRO A 34 7.04 2.77 -6.03
C PRO A 34 7.44 4.22 -6.33
N ILE A 35 6.64 4.90 -7.17
CA ILE A 35 6.81 6.33 -7.51
C ILE A 35 5.59 7.09 -6.99
N PRO A 36 5.43 7.25 -5.66
CA PRO A 36 4.25 7.91 -5.11
C PRO A 36 4.29 9.41 -5.39
N GLY A 37 3.21 9.95 -5.92
CA GLY A 37 3.05 11.40 -6.08
C GLY A 37 2.91 12.09 -4.73
N ALA A 38 3.38 13.33 -4.64
CA ALA A 38 3.16 14.23 -3.51
C ALA A 38 2.89 15.64 -4.03
N LYS A 39 1.87 16.31 -3.48
CA LYS A 39 1.50 17.70 -3.79
C LYS A 39 1.79 18.66 -2.63
N SER A 40 2.20 18.14 -1.47
CA SER A 40 2.61 18.92 -0.31
C SER A 40 3.83 18.31 0.36
N VAL A 41 4.48 19.09 1.23
CA VAL A 41 5.65 18.66 2.00
C VAL A 41 5.28 17.56 2.99
N GLU A 42 4.07 17.61 3.55
CA GLU A 42 3.53 16.62 4.50
C GLU A 42 3.39 15.26 3.81
N GLN A 43 2.84 15.24 2.59
CA GLN A 43 2.74 14.00 1.80
C GLN A 43 4.12 13.44 1.45
N ALA A 44 5.09 14.30 1.11
CA ALA A 44 6.45 13.87 0.86
C ALA A 44 7.08 13.23 2.11
N LYS A 45 6.90 13.85 3.29
CA LYS A 45 7.36 13.30 4.58
C LYS A 45 6.68 11.97 4.91
N GLU A 46 5.37 11.84 4.67
CA GLU A 46 4.67 10.57 4.85
C GLU A 46 5.22 9.47 3.94
N ASN A 47 5.40 9.76 2.65
CA ASN A 47 5.95 8.80 1.68
C ASN A 47 7.35 8.32 2.10
N ILE A 48 8.21 9.23 2.56
CA ILE A 48 9.56 8.89 3.07
C ILE A 48 9.47 7.98 4.30
N GLY A 49 8.47 8.18 5.17
CA GLY A 49 8.26 7.34 6.35
C GLY A 49 7.86 5.89 6.07
N ALA A 50 7.63 5.52 4.81
CA ALA A 50 7.46 4.13 4.38
C ALA A 50 8.78 3.34 4.33
N LEU A 51 9.92 4.05 4.36
CA LEU A 51 11.26 3.47 4.32
C LEU A 51 11.78 3.08 5.72
N GLY A 52 12.81 2.23 5.77
CA GLY A 52 13.51 1.88 7.01
C GLY A 52 12.84 0.81 7.87
N TRP A 53 11.75 0.22 7.38
CA TRP A 53 11.07 -0.92 8.01
C TRP A 53 10.43 -1.80 6.93
N GLN A 54 9.97 -2.99 7.30
CA GLN A 54 9.32 -3.91 6.37
C GLN A 54 8.10 -4.57 7.01
N LEU A 55 7.06 -4.78 6.20
CA LEU A 55 5.97 -5.69 6.53
C LEU A 55 6.48 -7.11 6.64
N ASN A 56 5.89 -7.89 7.55
CA ASN A 56 6.18 -9.31 7.65
C ASN A 56 5.33 -10.11 6.65
N THR A 57 5.68 -11.39 6.47
CA THR A 57 5.01 -12.28 5.51
C THR A 57 3.50 -12.40 5.75
N ASN A 58 3.06 -12.38 7.02
CA ASN A 58 1.64 -12.50 7.35
C ASN A 58 0.86 -11.23 6.94
N GLU A 59 1.38 -10.05 7.24
CA GLU A 59 0.76 -8.79 6.85
C GLU A 59 0.69 -8.63 5.33
N ILE A 60 1.74 -9.04 4.61
CA ILE A 60 1.74 -9.05 3.15
C ILE A 60 0.63 -9.97 2.63
N ALA A 61 0.53 -11.19 3.18
CA ALA A 61 -0.49 -12.16 2.79
C ALA A 61 -1.92 -11.68 3.13
N GLU A 62 -2.12 -10.98 4.24
CA GLU A 62 -3.40 -10.39 4.61
C GLU A 62 -3.82 -9.29 3.63
N LEU A 63 -2.89 -8.39 3.28
CA LEU A 63 -3.13 -7.31 2.31
C LEU A 63 -3.41 -7.86 0.91
N ASP A 64 -2.65 -8.87 0.47
CA ASP A 64 -2.89 -9.57 -0.81
C ASP A 64 -4.29 -10.18 -0.86
N ARG A 65 -4.70 -10.87 0.22
CA ARG A 65 -6.04 -11.45 0.33
C ARG A 65 -7.12 -10.38 0.30
N ALA A 66 -6.96 -9.29 1.04
CA ALA A 66 -7.95 -8.21 1.06
C ALA A 66 -8.06 -7.51 -0.30
N ALA A 67 -6.94 -7.33 -1.01
CA ALA A 67 -6.92 -6.71 -2.35
C ALA A 67 -7.51 -7.61 -3.44
N ALA A 68 -7.29 -8.93 -3.38
CA ALA A 68 -7.91 -9.87 -4.31
C ALA A 68 -9.44 -9.75 -4.32
N ASN A 69 -10.02 -9.49 -3.14
CA ASN A 69 -11.46 -9.35 -2.91
C ASN A 69 -12.01 -7.93 -3.09
N ALA A 70 -11.19 -6.96 -3.51
CA ALA A 70 -11.68 -5.62 -3.78
C ALA A 70 -12.49 -5.56 -5.09
N ASP A 71 -13.69 -4.99 -5.02
CA ASP A 71 -14.61 -4.83 -6.16
C ASP A 71 -14.06 -3.89 -7.24
N LYS A 72 -13.33 -2.85 -6.81
CA LYS A 72 -12.70 -1.88 -7.71
C LYS A 72 -11.32 -2.39 -8.11
N LYS A 73 -11.17 -2.77 -9.37
CA LYS A 73 -9.86 -3.09 -9.97
C LYS A 73 -9.19 -1.82 -10.50
N MET A 74 -7.86 -1.87 -10.61
CA MET A 74 -7.09 -0.82 -11.26
C MET A 74 -7.58 -0.63 -12.69
N VAL A 75 -7.87 0.61 -13.07
CA VAL A 75 -8.31 0.94 -14.43
C VAL A 75 -7.16 0.59 -15.38
N GLN A 76 -7.42 -0.29 -16.34
CA GLN A 76 -6.46 -0.58 -17.40
C GLN A 76 -6.23 0.68 -18.22
N ASN A 77 -4.97 0.98 -18.50
CA ASN A 77 -4.64 2.14 -19.32
C ASN A 77 -5.27 1.95 -20.70
N ILE A 78 -6.14 2.88 -21.12
CA ILE A 78 -6.83 2.82 -22.42
C ILE A 78 -5.86 2.86 -23.61
N PHE A 79 -4.60 3.25 -23.39
CA PHE A 79 -3.54 3.31 -24.39
C PHE A 79 -2.61 2.08 -24.38
N GLN A 80 -2.78 1.10 -23.47
CA GLN A 80 -1.96 -0.11 -23.49
C GLN A 80 -2.38 -1.05 -24.62
N THR A 81 -1.46 -1.36 -25.53
CA THR A 81 -1.64 -2.39 -26.56
C THR A 81 -1.75 -3.76 -25.91
N LYS A 82 -2.71 -4.58 -26.36
CA LYS A 82 -2.93 -5.95 -25.87
C LYS A 82 -1.83 -6.91 -26.29
#